data_AF-A0AAU3NR47-F1
#
_entry.id   AF-A0AAU3NR47-F1
#
_cell.length_a   1.000
_cell.length_b   1.000
_cell.length_c   1.000
_cell.angle_alpha   90.00
_cell.angle_beta   90.00
_cell.angle_gamma   90.00
#
_symmetry.space_group_name_H-M   'P 1'
#
loop_
_entity.id
_entity.type
_entity.pdbx_description
1 polymer ?
#
loop_
_entity_poly.entity_id
_entity_poly.type
_entity_poly.pdbx_seq_one_letter_code
_entity_poly.pdbx_strand_id
1 'polypeptide(L)'
;MDLGGGWYRSPEGLDYGSGSAEGHRITHVMQYTRDNPAKPAHGVFDTGNQGVLETVDEAWNRRAAAVSVNQQGARTTYIIPMARQVGYNPGEEYISITVEHGNEVITAFPRSWN
;
A
#
# COMPACT_ATOMS: atom_id res chain seq x y z
N MET A 1 -1.41 7.77 -14.52
CA MET A 1 -2.07 8.78 -15.36
C MET A 1 -2.85 9.75 -14.48
N ASP A 2 -2.81 11.04 -14.78
CA ASP A 2 -3.69 12.03 -14.15
C ASP A 2 -5.13 11.80 -14.62
N LEU A 3 -6.06 11.69 -13.67
CA LEU A 3 -7.49 11.52 -13.95
C LEU A 3 -8.27 12.84 -13.87
N GLY A 4 -7.60 13.94 -13.49
CA GLY A 4 -8.23 15.22 -13.18
C GLY A 4 -8.77 15.27 -11.75
N GLY A 5 -9.10 16.48 -11.27
CA GLY A 5 -9.70 16.67 -9.94
C GLY A 5 -8.80 16.29 -8.76
N GLY A 6 -7.48 16.21 -8.98
CA GLY A 6 -6.51 15.79 -7.95
C GLY A 6 -6.40 14.27 -7.78
N TRP A 7 -6.85 13.50 -8.76
CA TRP A 7 -6.72 12.04 -8.77
C TRP A 7 -5.60 11.58 -9.69
N TYR A 8 -4.84 10.60 -9.21
CA TYR A 8 -3.80 9.92 -9.96
C TYR A 8 -4.08 8.42 -9.99
N ARG A 9 -4.03 7.80 -11.18
CA ARG A 9 -4.08 6.34 -11.34
C ARG A 9 -2.71 5.75 -11.61
N SER A 10 -2.33 4.72 -10.89
CA SER A 10 -1.09 3.98 -11.15
C SER A 10 -1.20 3.04 -12.36
N PRO A 11 -0.08 2.58 -12.94
CA PRO A 11 -0.08 1.59 -14.02
C PRO A 11 -0.98 0.37 -13.79
N GLU A 12 -1.02 -0.15 -12.57
CA GLU A 12 -1.83 -1.34 -12.22
C GLU A 12 -3.29 -1.01 -11.86
N GLY A 13 -3.69 0.26 -12.01
CA GLY A 13 -5.07 0.71 -11.87
C GLY A 13 -5.48 1.09 -10.46
N LEU A 14 -4.55 1.35 -9.54
CA LEU A 14 -4.87 1.92 -8.23
C LEU A 14 -5.11 3.43 -8.35
N ASP A 15 -6.15 3.92 -7.70
CA ASP A 15 -6.52 5.33 -7.70
C ASP A 15 -6.10 6.01 -6.40
N TYR A 16 -5.41 7.13 -6.53
CA TYR A 16 -4.92 7.94 -5.43
C TYR A 16 -5.56 9.31 -5.54
N GLY A 17 -6.42 9.64 -4.60
CA GLY A 17 -7.08 10.94 -4.53
C GLY A 17 -6.68 11.75 -3.31
N SER A 18 -7.45 12.80 -3.05
CA SER A 18 -7.39 13.56 -1.80
C SER A 18 -8.05 12.82 -0.64
N GLY A 19 -7.79 13.25 0.61
CA GLY A 19 -8.55 12.79 1.79
C GLY A 19 -7.78 12.01 2.85
N SER A 20 -6.45 12.09 2.86
CA SER A 20 -5.65 11.71 4.04
C SER A 20 -5.35 12.93 4.92
N ALA A 21 -4.79 12.72 6.12
CA ALA A 21 -4.35 13.81 6.98
C ALA A 21 -3.26 14.68 6.31
N GLU A 22 -2.50 14.07 5.39
CA GLU A 22 -1.44 14.67 4.57
C GLU A 22 -1.97 15.30 3.27
N GLY A 23 -3.29 15.37 3.11
CA GLY A 23 -3.97 15.98 1.96
C GLY A 23 -4.14 15.05 0.76
N HIS A 24 -3.17 14.17 0.46
CA HIS A 24 -3.21 13.27 -0.69
C HIS A 24 -2.74 11.85 -0.36
N ARG A 25 -3.39 10.84 -0.96
CA ARG A 25 -3.12 9.41 -0.68
C ARG A 25 -1.72 8.96 -1.09
N ILE A 26 -1.14 9.49 -2.17
CA ILE A 26 0.28 9.26 -2.48
C ILE A 26 1.15 9.74 -1.32
N THR A 27 0.95 10.96 -0.82
CA THR A 27 1.72 11.50 0.30
C THR A 27 1.56 10.64 1.54
N HIS A 28 0.35 10.14 1.80
CA HIS A 28 0.07 9.22 2.90
C HIS A 28 0.85 7.91 2.75
N VAL A 29 0.82 7.25 1.58
CA VAL A 29 1.57 6.02 1.33
C VAL A 29 3.08 6.27 1.45
N MET A 30 3.56 7.43 0.98
CA MET A 30 4.96 7.81 1.11
C MET A 30 5.38 8.08 2.56
N GLN A 31 4.46 8.34 3.51
CA GLN A 31 4.83 8.37 4.93
C GLN A 31 5.35 7.01 5.41
N TYR A 32 4.96 5.90 4.78
CA TYR A 32 5.54 4.59 5.08
C TYR A 32 6.96 4.40 4.51
N THR A 33 7.60 5.47 4.00
CA THR A 33 9.07 5.54 3.76
C THR A 33 9.80 6.38 4.81
N ARG A 34 9.03 7.19 5.54
CA ARG A 34 9.49 8.21 6.46
C ARG A 34 8.71 8.05 7.75
N ASP A 35 9.26 7.26 8.65
CA ASP A 35 9.61 7.75 10.00
C ASP A 35 9.11 6.94 11.19
N ASN A 36 9.95 7.05 12.22
CA ASN A 36 9.86 6.66 13.62
C ASN A 36 9.82 5.15 13.96
N PRO A 37 10.99 4.52 14.20
CA PRO A 37 11.10 3.17 14.78
C PRO A 37 10.38 2.99 16.14
N ALA A 38 9.83 4.05 16.75
CA ALA A 38 9.03 3.99 17.98
C ALA A 38 7.51 3.78 17.79
N LYS A 39 6.98 3.64 16.56
CA LYS A 39 5.54 3.38 16.33
C LYS A 39 5.29 2.05 15.59
N PRO A 40 5.04 0.94 16.31
CA PRO A 40 5.06 -0.42 15.76
C PRO A 40 3.79 -0.85 14.99
N ALA A 41 2.92 0.08 14.57
CA ALA A 41 1.63 -0.31 13.97
C ALA A 41 1.73 -0.69 12.47
N HIS A 42 2.75 -0.20 11.77
CA HIS A 42 2.94 -0.41 10.33
C HIS A 42 4.42 -0.56 10.01
N GLY A 43 4.75 -1.41 9.03
CA GLY A 43 6.12 -1.54 8.55
C GLY A 43 6.54 -0.33 7.72
N VAL A 44 7.85 -0.19 7.55
CA VAL A 44 8.48 0.84 6.72
C VAL A 44 8.97 0.18 5.44
N PHE A 45 8.66 0.77 4.29
CA PHE A 45 9.12 0.29 2.99
C PHE A 45 10.65 0.27 2.91
N ASP A 46 11.21 -0.90 2.62
CA ASP A 46 12.59 -1.08 2.17
C ASP A 46 12.54 -1.66 0.75
N THR A 47 12.28 -0.78 -0.21
CA THR A 47 11.99 -1.19 -1.59
C THR A 47 13.25 -1.41 -2.42
N GLY A 48 14.45 -1.28 -1.83
CA GLY A 48 15.72 -1.41 -2.54
C GLY A 48 15.78 -0.47 -3.75
N ASN A 49 15.90 -1.05 -4.95
CA ASN A 49 15.96 -0.30 -6.22
C ASN A 49 14.57 0.08 -6.79
N GLN A 50 13.47 -0.48 -6.27
CA GLN A 50 12.11 -0.14 -6.70
C GLN A 50 11.59 1.06 -5.88
N GLY A 51 10.70 1.86 -6.46
CA GLY A 51 9.92 2.86 -5.73
C GLY A 51 8.79 2.24 -4.92
N VAL A 52 8.28 3.00 -3.95
CA VAL A 52 7.13 2.58 -3.12
C VAL A 52 5.88 2.35 -3.94
N LEU A 53 5.51 3.28 -4.81
CA LEU A 53 4.32 3.12 -5.65
C LEU A 53 4.45 1.94 -6.62
N GLU A 54 5.67 1.67 -7.12
CA GLU A 54 5.94 0.49 -7.95
C GLU A 54 5.78 -0.81 -7.16
N THR A 55 6.21 -0.82 -5.90
CA THR A 55 6.04 -1.98 -5.01
C THR A 55 4.57 -2.20 -4.63
N VAL A 56 3.81 -1.13 -4.41
CA VAL A 56 2.37 -1.21 -4.16
C VAL A 56 1.62 -1.69 -5.40
N ASP A 57 2.04 -1.27 -6.60
CA ASP A 57 1.51 -1.77 -7.87
C ASP A 57 1.83 -3.24 -8.09
N GLU A 58 3.07 -3.67 -7.85
CA GLU A 58 3.46 -5.08 -7.90
C GLU A 58 2.57 -5.93 -6.98
N ALA A 59 2.35 -5.46 -5.75
CA ALA A 59 1.44 -6.10 -4.81
C ALA A 59 0.01 -6.13 -5.34
N TRP A 60 -0.51 -5.02 -5.86
CA TRP A 60 -1.85 -4.94 -6.39
C TRP A 60 -2.08 -5.91 -7.56
N ASN A 61 -1.13 -6.01 -8.50
CA ASN A 61 -1.18 -6.99 -9.58
C ASN A 61 -1.28 -8.43 -9.03
N ARG A 62 -0.59 -8.73 -7.93
CA ARG A 62 -0.60 -10.03 -7.24
C ARG A 62 -1.76 -10.25 -6.28
N ARG A 63 -2.71 -9.32 -6.12
CA ARG A 63 -3.80 -9.39 -5.12
C ARG A 63 -4.62 -10.68 -5.13
N ALA A 64 -4.69 -11.39 -6.27
CA ALA A 64 -5.37 -12.68 -6.35
C ALA A 64 -4.70 -13.77 -5.48
N ALA A 65 -3.42 -13.60 -5.14
CA ALA A 65 -2.66 -14.45 -4.23
C ALA A 65 -2.72 -13.97 -2.76
N ALA A 66 -3.61 -13.03 -2.43
CA ALA A 66 -3.74 -12.51 -1.08
C ALA A 66 -4.02 -13.65 -0.08
N VAL A 67 -3.25 -13.68 1.01
CA VAL A 67 -3.41 -14.63 2.11
C VAL A 67 -4.54 -14.23 3.05
N SER A 68 -5.01 -12.98 2.96
CA SER A 68 -6.20 -12.49 3.66
C SER A 68 -6.87 -11.40 2.85
N VAL A 69 -8.20 -11.46 2.79
CA VAL A 69 -9.06 -10.44 2.19
C VAL A 69 -10.16 -10.15 3.20
N ASN A 70 -10.18 -8.93 3.73
CA ASN A 70 -11.18 -8.47 4.70
C ASN A 70 -12.00 -7.34 4.08
N GLN A 71 -13.29 -7.58 3.87
CA GLN A 71 -14.22 -6.58 3.34
C GLN A 71 -15.12 -6.03 4.45
N GLN A 72 -15.18 -4.71 4.58
CA GLN A 72 -16.03 -3.99 5.52
C GLN A 72 -16.70 -2.80 4.82
N GLY A 73 -17.97 -2.98 4.44
CA GLY A 73 -18.69 -1.99 3.63
C GLY A 73 -18.02 -1.77 2.28
N ALA A 74 -17.69 -0.51 1.97
CA ALA A 74 -16.99 -0.14 0.74
C ALA A 74 -15.49 -0.44 0.79
N ARG A 75 -14.93 -0.75 1.96
CA ARG A 75 -13.49 -0.99 2.15
C ARG A 75 -13.14 -2.45 1.99
N THR A 76 -12.02 -2.70 1.34
CA THR A 76 -11.39 -4.03 1.27
C THR A 76 -9.92 -3.91 1.61
N THR A 77 -9.46 -4.71 2.57
CA THR A 77 -8.04 -4.84 2.91
C THR A 77 -7.52 -6.18 2.42
N TYR A 78 -6.47 -6.14 1.61
CA TYR A 78 -5.72 -7.29 1.11
C TYR A 78 -4.40 -7.41 1.87
N ILE A 79 -3.99 -8.63 2.17
CA ILE A 79 -2.64 -8.94 2.66
C ILE A 79 -1.98 -9.86 1.64
N ILE A 80 -0.95 -9.35 0.98
CA ILE A 80 -0.45 -9.89 -0.28
C ILE A 80 1.01 -10.32 -0.08
N PRO A 81 1.36 -11.60 -0.33
CA PRO A 81 2.74 -12.07 -0.25
C PRO A 81 3.58 -11.54 -1.42
N MET A 82 4.79 -11.04 -1.12
CA MET A 82 5.69 -10.44 -2.10
C MET A 82 6.83 -11.35 -2.56
N ALA A 83 6.99 -12.52 -1.91
CA ALA A 83 8.08 -13.48 -2.16
C ALA A 83 9.50 -12.90 -2.01
N ARG A 84 9.61 -11.73 -1.39
CA ARG A 84 10.84 -11.02 -1.04
C ARG A 84 10.55 -10.10 0.13
N GLN A 85 11.60 -9.73 0.85
CA GLN A 85 11.58 -8.63 1.81
C GLN A 85 11.13 -7.33 1.10
N VAL A 86 10.13 -6.65 1.65
CA VAL A 86 9.60 -5.37 1.15
C VAL A 86 9.52 -4.29 2.23
N GLY A 87 9.60 -4.70 3.50
CA GLY A 87 9.76 -3.79 4.63
C GLY A 87 11.15 -3.82 5.24
N TYR A 88 11.45 -2.86 6.10
CA TYR A 88 12.74 -2.71 6.77
C TYR A 88 12.98 -3.80 7.82
N ASN A 89 11.93 -4.28 8.51
CA ASN A 89 12.10 -5.28 9.56
C ASN A 89 12.06 -6.71 9.01
N PRO A 90 12.93 -7.63 9.46
CA PRO A 90 12.94 -9.01 8.99
C PRO A 90 11.55 -9.68 9.04
N GLY A 91 11.15 -10.31 7.93
CA GLY A 91 9.86 -10.98 7.80
C GLY A 91 8.72 -10.07 7.32
N GLU A 92 8.98 -8.78 7.08
CA GLU A 92 8.06 -7.89 6.36
C GLU A 92 8.07 -8.19 4.85
N GLU A 93 7.54 -9.36 4.48
CA GLU A 93 7.49 -9.90 3.11
C GLU A 93 6.08 -9.79 2.50
N TYR A 94 5.19 -9.03 3.14
CA TYR A 94 3.81 -8.85 2.72
C TYR A 94 3.49 -7.36 2.62
N ILE A 95 2.61 -7.01 1.68
CA ILE A 95 1.99 -5.69 1.62
C ILE A 95 0.54 -5.80 2.10
N SER A 96 0.16 -4.91 3.02
CA SER A 96 -1.23 -4.61 3.32
C SER A 96 -1.69 -3.49 2.39
N ILE A 97 -2.75 -3.70 1.61
CA ILE A 97 -3.39 -2.66 0.80
C ILE A 97 -4.84 -2.54 1.24
N THR A 98 -5.24 -1.36 1.68
CA THR A 98 -6.65 -1.03 1.93
C THR A 98 -7.15 -0.10 0.84
N VAL A 99 -8.18 -0.55 0.13
CA VAL A 99 -8.89 0.22 -0.89
C VAL A 99 -10.34 0.47 -0.49
N GLU A 100 -10.94 1.51 -1.03
CA GLU A 100 -12.37 1.79 -1.03
C GLU A 100 -12.89 1.82 -2.47
N HIS A 101 -14.20 1.59 -2.68
CA HIS A 101 -14.84 1.63 -4.00
C HIS A 101 -14.15 0.80 -5.11
N GLY A 102 -13.46 -0.28 -4.71
CA GLY A 102 -12.79 -1.21 -5.63
C GLY A 102 -11.28 -1.01 -5.74
N ASN A 103 -10.82 0.21 -6.03
CA ASN A 103 -9.41 0.50 -6.33
C ASN A 103 -8.91 1.85 -5.79
N GLU A 104 -9.72 2.59 -5.03
CA GLU A 104 -9.31 3.87 -4.43
C GLU A 104 -8.46 3.59 -3.18
N VAL A 105 -7.17 3.90 -3.24
CA VAL A 105 -6.22 3.61 -2.15
C VAL A 105 -6.53 4.48 -0.94
N ILE A 106 -6.74 3.82 0.21
CA ILE A 106 -6.83 4.46 1.51
C ILE A 106 -5.45 4.47 2.19
N THR A 107 -4.78 3.31 2.22
CA THR A 107 -3.43 3.13 2.76
C THR A 107 -2.77 1.87 2.21
N ALA A 108 -1.44 1.86 2.14
CA ALA A 108 -0.64 0.69 1.80
C ALA A 108 0.70 0.71 2.54
N PHE A 109 1.10 -0.41 3.15
CA PHE A 109 2.34 -0.51 3.93
C PHE A 109 2.84 -1.97 4.02
N PRO A 110 4.15 -2.19 4.19
CA PRO A 110 4.69 -3.53 4.41
C PRO A 110 4.38 -4.02 5.82
N ARG A 111 4.32 -5.34 5.98
CA ARG A 111 4.07 -6.00 7.25
C ARG A 111 4.57 -7.44 7.25
N SER A 112 4.74 -8.00 8.43
CA SER A 112 4.84 -9.45 8.62
C SER A 112 3.45 -10.10 8.63
N TRP A 113 3.46 -11.42 8.44
CA TRP A 113 2.28 -12.29 8.48
C TRP A 113 2.67 -13.58 9.19
N ASN A 114 2.00 -13.85 10.32
CA ASN A 114 2.16 -15.05 11.15
C ASN A 114 0.84 -15.79 11.20
#